data_AF-A0A352UM79-F1
#
_entry.id   AF-A0A352UM79-F1
#
_cell.length_a   1.000
_cell.length_b   1.000
_cell.length_c   1.000
_cell.angle_alpha   90.00
_cell.angle_beta   90.00
_cell.angle_gamma   90.00
#
_symmetry.space_group_name_H-M   'P 1'
#
loop_
_entity.id
_entity.type
_entity.pdbx_description
1 polymer ?
#
loop_
_entity_poly.entity_id
_entity_poly.type
_entity_poly.pdbx_seq_one_letter_code
_entity_poly.pdbx_strand_id
1 'polypeptide(L)' 'SGGQRQRLSIARAVYRRPEIFIFDDAFSALDYKTDRALRSELKKHTAGATTFIV' A
#
# COMPACT_ATOMS: atom_id res chain seq x y z
N SER A 1 -15.71 -4.58 -3.86
CA SER A 1 -15.03 -4.42 -5.16
C SER A 1 -13.56 -4.85 -5.08
N GLY A 2 -12.84 -4.97 -6.20
CA GLY A 2 -11.39 -5.25 -6.23
C GLY A 2 -10.57 -4.24 -5.41
N GLY A 3 -10.78 -2.95 -5.65
CA GLY A 3 -10.07 -1.88 -4.92
C GLY A 3 -10.37 -1.82 -3.42
N GLN A 4 -11.52 -2.29 -2.95
CA GLN A 4 -11.76 -2.44 -1.51
C GLN A 4 -10.91 -3.56 -0.90
N ARG A 5 -10.80 -4.70 -1.57
CA ARG A 5 -9.96 -5.83 -1.10
C ARG A 5 -8.48 -5.44 -1.06
N GLN A 6 -7.99 -4.75 -2.08
CA GLN A 6 -6.60 -4.25 -2.11
C GLN A 6 -6.32 -3.26 -0.97
N ARG A 7 -7.20 -2.27 -0.75
CA ARG A 7 -7.04 -1.32 0.38
C ARG A 7 -7.01 -2.01 1.73
N LEU A 8 -7.85 -3.04 1.94
CA LEU A 8 -7.84 -3.80 3.18
C LEU A 8 -6.52 -4.59 3.36
N SER A 9 -6.01 -5.22 2.30
CA SER A 9 -4.72 -5.92 2.33
C SER A 9 -3.55 -4.98 2.65
N ILE A 10 -3.52 -3.79 2.02
CA ILE A 10 -2.52 -2.75 2.31
C ILE A 10 -2.62 -2.30 3.76
N ALA A 11 -3.83 -2.02 4.26
CA ALA A 11 -4.04 -1.64 5.66
C ALA A 11 -3.54 -2.70 6.64
N ARG A 12 -3.78 -3.99 6.35
CA ARG A 12 -3.26 -5.12 7.15
C ARG A 12 -1.73 -5.17 7.13
N ALA A 13 -1.09 -4.96 5.98
CA ALA A 13 0.36 -4.93 5.87
C ALA A 13 0.95 -3.78 6.71
N VAL A 14 0.39 -2.56 6.58
CA VAL A 14 0.83 -1.38 7.34
C VAL A 14 0.66 -1.58 8.84
N TYR A 15 -0.46 -2.15 9.29
CA TYR A 15 -0.72 -2.42 10.71
C TYR A 15 0.37 -3.27 11.37
N ARG A 16 0.99 -4.19 10.61
CA ARG A 16 2.01 -5.11 11.13
C ARG A 16 3.35 -4.44 11.44
N ARG A 17 3.64 -3.26 10.88
CA ARG A 17 4.92 -2.52 11.01
C ARG A 17 6.17 -3.40 10.79
N PRO A 18 6.27 -4.18 9.69
CA PRO A 18 7.48 -4.93 9.37
C PRO A 18 8.65 -4.02 8.99
N GLU A 19 9.88 -4.56 9.05
CA GLU A 19 11.08 -3.90 8.53
C GLU A 19 11.14 -3.88 7.00
N ILE A 20 10.40 -4.79 6.35
CA ILE A 20 10.34 -4.93 4.89
C ILE A 20 8.88 -5.05 4.42
N PHE A 21 8.52 -4.21 3.44
CA PHE A 21 7.24 -4.25 2.72
C PHE A 21 7.45 -4.67 1.27
N ILE A 22 6.57 -5.54 0.78
CA ILE A 22 6.51 -5.95 -0.63
C ILE A 22 5.06 -5.79 -1.08
N PHE A 23 4.84 -4.93 -2.08
CA PHE A 23 3.55 -4.70 -2.71
C PHE A 23 3.66 -5.11 -4.18
N ASP A 24 3.07 -6.24 -4.53
CA ASP A 24 3.03 -6.78 -5.90
C ASP A 24 1.65 -6.56 -6.50
N ASP A 25 1.57 -5.67 -7.50
CA ASP A 25 0.33 -5.26 -8.17
C ASP A 25 -0.81 -4.85 -7.19
N ALA A 26 -0.43 -4.34 -6.02
CA ALA A 26 -1.36 -4.08 -4.91
C ALA A 26 -2.31 -2.90 -5.16
N PHE A 27 -2.14 -2.18 -6.28
CA PHE A 27 -2.85 -0.94 -6.60
C PHE A 27 -3.67 -1.01 -7.90
N SER A 28 -3.61 -2.12 -8.65
CA SER A 28 -4.21 -2.24 -10.00
C SER A 28 -5.72 -2.02 -10.07
N ALA A 29 -6.45 -2.23 -8.96
CA ALA A 29 -7.90 -2.06 -8.92
C ALA A 29 -8.34 -0.70 -8.31
N LEU A 30 -7.41 0.26 -8.20
CA LEU A 30 -7.68 1.61 -7.72
C LEU A 30 -7.73 2.62 -8.87
N ASP A 31 -8.61 3.62 -8.76
CA ASP A 31 -8.58 4.77 -9.65
C ASP A 31 -7.35 5.65 -9.37
N TYR A 32 -6.94 6.44 -10.36
CA TYR A 32 -5.74 7.28 -10.29
C TYR A 32 -5.71 8.22 -9.07
N LYS A 33 -6.85 8.82 -8.68
CA LYS A 33 -6.89 9.75 -7.55
C LYS A 33 -6.68 9.00 -6.23
N THR A 34 -7.32 7.84 -6.08
CA THR A 34 -7.17 6.98 -4.91
C THR A 34 -5.75 6.40 -4.81
N ASP A 35 -5.18 5.92 -5.91
CA ASP A 35 -3.81 5.40 -5.95
C ASP A 35 -2.78 6.46 -5.51
N ARG A 36 -2.84 7.66 -6.12
CA ARG A 36 -1.93 8.77 -5.78
C ARG A 36 -2.01 9.15 -4.31
N ALA A 37 -3.22 9.26 -3.76
CA ALA A 37 -3.41 9.58 -2.35
C ALA A 37 -2.86 8.47 -1.44
N LEU A 38 -3.14 7.21 -1.77
CA LEU A 38 -2.70 6.07 -0.97
C LEU A 38 -1.18 5.91 -0.97
N ARG A 39 -0.51 6.05 -2.11
CA ARG A 39 0.96 6.00 -2.20
C ARG A 39 1.64 7.11 -1.40
N SER A 40 1.06 8.30 -1.41
CA SER A 40 1.54 9.44 -0.61
C SER A 40 1.48 9.15 0.89
N GLU A 41 0.37 8.61 1.38
CA GLU A 41 0.24 8.23 2.79
C GLU A 41 1.10 7.02 3.15
N LEU A 42 1.15 6.00 2.28
CA LEU A 42 1.93 4.80 2.51
C LEU A 42 3.40 5.12 2.73
N LYS A 43 3.97 6.04 1.92
CA LYS A 43 5.35 6.51 2.08
C LYS A 43 5.63 7.12 3.46
N LYS A 44 4.66 7.80 4.07
CA LYS A 44 4.80 8.35 5.44
C LYS A 44 4.79 7.24 6.49
N HIS A 45 3.95 6.22 6.29
CA HIS A 45 3.79 5.12 7.23
C HIS A 45 4.90 4.05 7.12
N THR A 46 5.58 3.96 5.97
CA THR A 46 6.67 3.00 5.75
C THR A 46 8.06 3.64 5.75
N ALA A 47 8.20 4.90 6.17
CA ALA A 47 9.46 5.67 6.07
C ALA A 47 10.67 5.02 6.77
N GLY A 48 10.45 4.20 7.80
CA GLY A 48 11.51 3.48 8.53
C GLY A 48 11.76 2.05 8.05
N ALA A 49 11.17 1.63 6.93
CA ALA A 49 11.21 0.27 6.43
C ALA A 49 11.60 0.23 4.95
N THR A 50 12.25 -0.86 4.52
CA THR A 50 12.51 -1.09 3.10
C THR A 50 11.20 -1.41 2.40
N THR A 51 10.87 -0.70 1.33
CA THR A 51 9.60 -0.88 0.60
C THR A 51 9.86 -1.16 -0.86
N PHE A 52 9.36 -2.29 -1.36
CA PHE A 52 9.33 -2.63 -2.77
C PHE A 52 7.89 -2.52 -3.29
N ILE A 53 7.72 -1.84 -4.41
CA ILE A 53 6.44 -1.75 -5.12
C ILE A 53 6.72 -2.14 -6.57
N VAL A 54 6.06 -3.20 -7.03
CA VAL A 54 6.15 -3.73 -8.40
C VAL A 54 4.88 -3.36 -9.16
#